data_AF-A0A956II82-F1
#
_entry.id   AF-A0A956II82-F1
#
_cell.length_a   1.000
_cell.length_b   1.000
_cell.length_c   1.000
_cell.angle_alpha   90.00
_cell.angle_beta   90.00
_cell.angle_gamma   90.00
#
_symmetry.space_group_name_H-M   'P 1'
#
loop_
_entity.id
_entity.type
_entity.pdbx_description
1 polymer ?
#
loop_
_entity_poly.entity_id
_entity_poly.type
_entity_poly.pdbx_seq_one_letter_code
_entity_poly.pdbx_strand_id
1 'polypeptide(L)'
;MTDLVIPLAIVGIVLMMVMPLPPAALDLLLTVSIALAMGIFLTALFIEDALEFSAFPTLVLVATLLRLSLNVASTRLILLDGPKGGGAAGKMIEAFGRFVVGGQIVVGLVIFLILVVINFIVITK
;
A
#
# COMPACT_ATOMS: atom_id res chain seq x y z
N MET A 1 16.72 -21.22 -15.23
CA MET A 1 17.09 -19.95 -14.57
C MET A 1 15.85 -19.14 -14.16
N THR A 2 14.76 -19.18 -14.92
CA THR A 2 13.52 -18.42 -14.64
C THR A 2 12.62 -19.05 -13.56
N ASP A 3 12.61 -20.38 -13.40
CA ASP A 3 11.76 -21.08 -12.41
C ASP A 3 12.16 -20.83 -10.95
N LEU A 4 13.36 -20.29 -10.71
CA LEU A 4 13.84 -19.95 -9.37
C LEU A 4 13.49 -18.51 -8.96
N VAL A 5 13.16 -17.64 -9.92
CA VAL A 5 12.91 -16.21 -9.66
C VAL A 5 11.65 -16.00 -8.82
N ILE A 6 10.58 -16.74 -9.10
CA ILE A 6 9.31 -16.63 -8.36
C ILE A 6 9.45 -17.17 -6.93
N PRO A 7 9.99 -18.39 -6.68
CA PRO A 7 10.27 -18.86 -5.33
C PRO A 7 11.21 -17.95 -4.55
N LEU A 8 12.25 -17.41 -5.20
CA LEU A 8 13.21 -16.51 -4.56
C LEU A 8 12.57 -15.15 -4.22
N ALA A 9 11.66 -14.65 -5.05
CA ALA A 9 10.86 -13.47 -4.75
C ALA A 9 9.93 -13.70 -3.55
N ILE A 10 9.30 -14.87 -3.45
CA ILE A 10 8.44 -15.24 -2.29
C ILE A 10 9.28 -15.36 -1.02
N VAL A 11 10.43 -16.03 -1.08
CA VAL A 11 11.38 -16.11 0.06
C VAL A 11 11.91 -14.72 0.43
N GLY A 12 12.15 -13.84 -0.55
CA GLY A 12 12.51 -12.44 -0.35
C GLY A 12 11.44 -11.64 0.37
N ILE A 13 10.16 -11.85 0.04
CA ILE A 13 9.01 -11.23 0.73
C ILE A 13 8.93 -11.71 2.18
N VAL A 14 9.12 -13.01 2.44
CA VAL A 14 9.17 -13.58 3.79
C VAL A 14 10.39 -13.07 4.57
N LEU A 15 11.56 -12.94 3.93
CA LEU A 15 12.76 -12.36 4.53
C LEU A 15 12.60 -10.86 4.83
N MET A 16 11.89 -10.11 3.99
CA MET A 16 11.49 -8.73 4.29
C MET A 16 10.55 -8.66 5.50
N MET A 17 9.77 -9.71 5.75
CA MET A 17 8.95 -9.86 6.97
C MET A 17 9.81 -10.17 8.21
N VAL A 18 11.08 -10.58 8.06
CA VAL A 18 12.03 -10.76 9.16
C VAL A 18 12.91 -9.52 9.33
N MET A 19 13.29 -8.87 8.23
CA MET A 19 14.18 -7.72 8.24
C MET A 19 13.41 -6.41 8.55
N PRO A 20 13.68 -5.72 9.66
CA PRO A 20 13.06 -4.44 9.95
C PRO A 20 13.50 -3.38 8.94
N LEU A 21 12.58 -2.96 8.07
CA LEU A 21 12.77 -1.81 7.20
C LEU A 21 12.75 -0.53 8.05
N PRO A 22 13.71 0.40 7.86
CA PRO A 22 13.70 1.66 8.56
C PRO A 22 12.43 2.45 8.20
N PRO A 23 11.74 3.09 9.18
CA PRO A 23 10.49 3.81 8.96
C PRO A 23 10.56 4.87 7.85
N ALA A 24 11.73 5.51 7.69
CA ALA A 24 11.95 6.52 6.66
C ALA A 24 11.90 5.96 5.22
N ALA A 25 12.39 4.72 5.00
CA ALA A 25 12.31 4.08 3.69
C ALA A 25 10.85 3.70 3.38
N LEU A 26 10.12 3.20 4.39
CA LEU A 26 8.73 2.83 4.24
C LEU A 26 7.83 4.03 3.93
N ASP A 27 8.05 5.18 4.58
CA ASP A 27 7.37 6.44 4.27
C ASP A 27 7.60 6.88 2.82
N LEU A 28 8.84 6.78 2.33
CA LEU A 28 9.16 7.14 0.94
C LEU A 28 8.45 6.21 -0.04
N LEU A 29 8.46 4.90 0.19
CA LEU A 29 7.79 3.93 -0.68
C LEU A 29 6.26 4.08 -0.64
N LEU A 30 5.66 4.35 0.53
CA LEU A 30 4.23 4.68 0.66
C LEU A 30 3.86 5.92 -0.14
N THR A 31 4.67 6.97 -0.02
CA THR A 31 4.46 8.23 -0.76
C THR A 31 4.53 7.99 -2.27
N VAL A 32 5.51 7.21 -2.73
CA VAL A 32 5.63 6.81 -4.15
C VAL A 32 4.43 5.99 -4.60
N SER A 33 3.94 5.05 -3.79
CA SER A 33 2.77 4.23 -4.14
C SER A 33 1.53 5.08 -4.35
N ILE A 34 1.29 6.09 -3.50
CA ILE A 34 0.17 7.01 -3.65
C ILE A 34 0.37 7.91 -4.88
N ALA A 35 1.56 8.45 -5.09
CA ALA A 35 1.88 9.27 -6.26
C ALA A 35 1.70 8.50 -7.57
N LEU A 36 2.14 7.24 -7.61
CA LEU A 36 1.99 6.35 -8.77
C LEU A 36 0.53 5.99 -9.00
N ALA A 37 -0.25 5.71 -7.95
CA ALA A 37 -1.69 5.49 -8.07
C ALA A 37 -2.42 6.71 -8.64
N MET A 38 -2.07 7.92 -8.19
CA MET A 38 -2.58 9.17 -8.77
C MET A 38 -2.12 9.36 -10.22
N GLY A 39 -0.87 9.03 -10.53
CA GLY A 39 -0.34 9.09 -11.90
C GLY A 39 -1.10 8.18 -12.84
N ILE A 40 -1.28 6.91 -12.50
CA ILE A 40 -2.08 5.95 -13.26
C ILE A 40 -3.53 6.45 -13.41
N PHE A 41 -4.12 6.99 -12.35
CA PHE A 41 -5.48 7.53 -12.40
C PHE A 41 -5.60 8.71 -13.38
N LEU A 42 -4.66 9.66 -13.34
CA LEU A 42 -4.62 10.76 -14.29
C LEU A 42 -4.39 10.25 -15.71
N THR A 43 -3.43 9.36 -15.94
CA THR A 43 -3.23 8.74 -17.26
C THR A 43 -4.50 8.06 -17.74
N ALA A 44 -5.21 7.32 -16.88
CA ALA A 44 -6.48 6.67 -17.24
C ALA A 44 -7.56 7.64 -17.72
N LEU A 45 -7.62 8.85 -17.14
CA LEU A 45 -8.60 9.88 -17.51
C LEU A 45 -8.30 10.53 -18.87
N PHE A 46 -7.05 10.47 -19.32
CA PHE A 46 -6.59 11.12 -20.56
C PHE A 46 -6.18 10.11 -21.65
N ILE A 47 -6.49 8.82 -21.50
CA ILE A 47 -6.25 7.80 -22.54
C ILE A 47 -7.23 8.05 -23.70
N GLU A 48 -6.69 8.32 -24.89
CA GLU A 48 -7.45 8.46 -26.14
C GLU A 48 -7.19 7.29 -27.12
N ASP A 49 -6.09 6.55 -26.97
CA ASP A 49 -5.62 5.53 -27.92
C ASP A 49 -5.68 4.07 -27.41
N ALA A 50 -6.04 3.13 -28.29
CA ALA A 50 -6.22 1.71 -27.97
C ALA A 50 -4.93 0.97 -27.58
N LEU A 51 -3.75 1.49 -27.96
CA LEU A 51 -2.45 0.89 -27.63
C LEU A 51 -2.12 1.05 -26.13
N GLU A 52 -2.48 2.19 -25.54
CA GLU A 52 -2.29 2.52 -24.11
C GLU A 52 -3.17 1.64 -23.22
N PHE A 53 -4.33 1.23 -23.75
CA PHE A 53 -5.26 0.31 -23.10
C PHE A 53 -4.66 -1.08 -22.84
N SER A 54 -3.68 -1.54 -23.62
CA SER A 54 -3.03 -2.85 -23.40
C SER A 54 -1.93 -2.80 -22.34
N ALA A 55 -1.24 -1.67 -22.21
CA ALA A 55 -0.25 -1.44 -21.15
C ALA A 55 -0.91 -1.17 -19.80
N PHE A 56 -2.12 -0.62 -19.82
CA PHE A 56 -2.86 -0.21 -18.63
C PHE A 56 -3.13 -1.35 -17.62
N PRO A 57 -3.68 -2.53 -17.99
CA PRO A 57 -3.86 -3.66 -17.07
C PRO A 57 -2.56 -4.10 -16.40
N THR A 58 -1.45 -4.07 -17.15
CA THR A 58 -0.13 -4.46 -16.65
C THR A 58 0.38 -3.44 -15.62
N LEU A 59 0.23 -2.14 -15.88
CA LEU A 59 0.59 -1.07 -14.93
C LEU A 59 -0.23 -1.16 -13.64
N VAL A 60 -1.54 -1.42 -13.75
CA VAL A 60 -2.41 -1.60 -12.59
C VAL A 60 -2.02 -2.85 -11.79
N LEU A 61 -1.68 -3.96 -12.45
CA LEU A 61 -1.18 -5.18 -11.79
C LEU A 61 0.10 -4.91 -11.00
N VAL A 62 1.08 -4.25 -11.61
CA VAL A 62 2.35 -3.89 -10.95
C VAL A 62 2.11 -2.94 -9.77
N ALA A 63 1.29 -1.90 -9.95
CA ALA A 63 0.92 -0.97 -8.89
C ALA A 63 0.20 -1.67 -7.74
N THR A 64 -0.65 -2.65 -8.04
CA THR A 64 -1.37 -3.45 -7.04
C THR A 64 -0.43 -4.34 -6.25
N LEU A 65 0.54 -4.99 -6.89
CA LEU A 65 1.56 -5.80 -6.22
C LEU A 65 2.47 -4.96 -5.31
N LEU A 66 2.87 -3.77 -5.78
CA LEU A 66 3.58 -2.79 -4.95
C LEU A 66 2.76 -2.43 -3.71
N ARG A 67 1.49 -2.10 -3.90
CA ARG A 67 0.58 -1.72 -2.82
C ARG A 67 0.38 -2.85 -1.80
N LEU A 68 0.21 -4.10 -2.26
CA LEU A 68 0.08 -5.27 -1.40
C LEU A 68 1.33 -5.46 -0.52
N SER A 69 2.51 -5.35 -1.13
CA SER A 69 3.80 -5.51 -0.45
C SER A 69 3.99 -4.44 0.63
N LEU A 70 3.66 -3.18 0.32
CA LEU A 70 3.75 -2.07 1.26
C LEU A 70 2.72 -2.13 2.38
N ASN A 71 1.51 -2.66 2.13
CA ASN A 71 0.52 -2.88 3.17
C ASN A 71 0.98 -3.94 4.19
N VAL A 72 1.61 -5.02 3.74
CA VAL A 72 2.15 -6.05 4.65
C VAL A 72 3.31 -5.49 5.47
N ALA A 73 4.25 -4.78 4.82
CA ALA A 73 5.40 -4.18 5.49
C ALA A 73 4.98 -3.11 6.51
N SER A 74 4.04 -2.23 6.14
CA SER A 74 3.53 -1.17 7.03
C SER A 74 2.77 -1.74 8.21
N THR A 75 1.90 -2.73 8.01
CA THR A 75 1.17 -3.40 9.10
C THR A 75 2.12 -4.01 10.12
N ARG A 76 3.18 -4.70 9.67
CA ARG A 76 4.21 -5.24 10.56
C ARG A 76 4.92 -4.15 11.35
N LEU A 77 5.33 -3.06 10.68
CA LEU A 77 6.02 -1.94 11.32
C LEU A 77 5.12 -1.24 12.36
N ILE A 78 3.84 -1.07 12.04
CA ILE A 78 2.83 -0.54 12.97
C ILE A 78 2.68 -1.46 14.19
N LEU A 79 2.64 -2.78 14.02
CA LEU A 79 2.46 -3.72 15.13
C LEU A 79 3.70 -3.85 16.02
N LEU A 80 4.91 -3.77 15.46
CA LEU A 80 6.16 -3.93 16.20
C LEU A 80 6.69 -2.63 16.83
N ASP A 81 6.58 -1.52 16.10
CA ASP A 81 7.16 -0.24 16.48
C ASP A 81 6.11 0.81 16.86
N GLY A 82 4.83 0.63 16.48
CA GLY A 82 3.74 1.53 16.89
C GLY A 82 3.59 1.71 18.41
N PRO A 83 3.73 0.66 19.24
CA PRO A 83 3.70 0.80 20.70
C PRO A 83 4.89 1.59 21.30
N LYS A 84 5.97 1.81 20.53
CA LYS A 84 7.20 2.49 21.01
C LYS A 84 7.11 4.02 20.99
N GLY A 85 6.00 4.59 20.49
CA GLY A 85 5.72 6.04 20.52
C GLY A 85 5.31 6.63 19.17
N GLY A 86 4.71 7.83 19.21
CA GLY A 86 4.30 8.58 18.01
C GLY A 86 5.49 8.84 17.08
N GLY A 87 5.38 8.40 15.82
CA GLY A 87 6.41 8.54 14.80
C GLY A 87 7.28 7.29 14.56
N ALA A 88 7.20 6.25 15.39
CA ALA A 88 8.01 5.04 15.24
C ALA A 88 7.60 4.16 14.04
N ALA A 89 6.32 4.22 13.63
CA ALA A 89 5.82 3.51 12.46
C ALA A 89 6.02 4.27 11.13
N GLY A 90 6.42 5.55 11.17
CA GLY A 90 6.52 6.43 9.99
C GLY A 90 5.63 7.67 10.12
N LYS A 91 6.10 8.81 9.58
CA LYS A 91 5.41 10.11 9.65
C LYS A 91 4.20 10.16 8.71
N MET A 92 4.28 9.53 7.53
CA MET A 92 3.15 9.46 6.59
C MET A 92 2.01 8.66 7.21
N ILE A 93 2.32 7.53 7.85
CA ILE A 93 1.34 6.68 8.54
C ILE A 93 0.68 7.42 9.70
N GLU A 94 1.45 8.15 10.52
CA GLU A 94 0.91 8.94 11.62
C GLU A 94 0.01 10.09 11.11
N ALA A 95 0.45 10.79 10.06
CA ALA A 95 -0.33 11.85 9.43
C ALA A 95 -1.65 11.32 8.87
N PHE A 96 -1.64 10.17 8.17
CA PHE A 96 -2.85 9.52 7.68
C PHE A 96 -3.76 9.06 8.82
N GLY A 97 -3.20 8.46 9.87
CA GLY A 97 -3.98 8.04 11.04
C GLY A 97 -4.69 9.21 11.69
N ARG A 98 -3.98 10.32 11.92
CA ARG A 98 -4.57 11.55 12.48
C ARG A 98 -5.58 12.21 11.53
N PHE A 99 -5.35 12.15 10.21
CA PHE A 99 -6.27 12.66 9.20
C PHE A 99 -7.60 11.88 9.17
N VAL A 100 -7.53 10.55 9.17
CA VAL A 100 -8.72 9.68 9.12
C VAL A 100 -9.52 9.74 10.42
N VAL A 101 -8.83 9.80 11.57
CA VAL A 101 -9.47 9.77 12.89
C VAL A 101 -10.00 11.15 13.32
N GLY A 102 -9.42 12.24 12.80
CA GLY A 102 -9.91 13.61 13.06
C GLY A 102 -9.93 14.00 14.55
N GLY A 103 -9.24 13.27 15.42
CA GLY A 103 -9.26 13.44 16.88
C GLY A 103 -10.29 12.58 17.63
N GLN A 104 -11.15 11.81 16.95
CA GLN A 104 -12.08 10.86 17.57
C GLN A 104 -11.91 9.45 17.00
N ILE A 105 -11.31 8.55 17.79
CA ILE A 105 -11.06 7.15 17.42
C ILE A 105 -12.32 6.44 16.88
N VAL A 106 -13.49 6.77 17.42
CA VAL A 106 -14.79 6.24 16.98
C VAL A 106 -15.07 6.56 15.51
N VAL A 107 -14.79 7.78 15.06
CA VAL A 107 -14.99 8.19 13.65
C VAL A 107 -14.06 7.39 12.73
N GLY A 108 -12.80 7.25 13.12
CA GLY A 108 -11.84 6.44 12.35
C GLY A 108 -12.26 4.98 12.22
N LEU A 109 -12.79 4.38 13.28
CA LEU A 109 -13.30 3.00 13.26
C LEU A 109 -14.48 2.83 12.29
N VAL A 110 -15.42 3.78 12.28
CA VAL A 110 -16.58 3.76 11.38
C VAL A 110 -16.15 3.87 9.92
N ILE A 111 -15.23 4.80 9.60
CA ILE A 111 -14.70 4.95 8.23
C ILE A 111 -13.96 3.68 7.79
N PHE A 112 -13.14 3.09 8.67
CA PHE A 112 -12.44 1.85 8.38
C PHE A 112 -13.40 0.71 8.04
N LEU A 113 -14.47 0.53 8.82
CA LEU A 113 -15.51 -0.46 8.54
C LEU A 113 -16.18 -0.24 7.19
N ILE A 114 -16.53 1.00 6.84
CA ILE A 114 -17.12 1.34 5.53
C ILE A 114 -16.18 0.93 4.40
N LEU A 115 -14.89 1.28 4.50
CA LEU A 115 -13.89 0.95 3.48
C LEU A 115 -13.65 -0.56 3.33
N VAL A 116 -13.64 -1.30 4.45
CA VAL A 116 -13.50 -2.77 4.44
C VAL A 116 -14.70 -3.40 3.75
N VAL A 117 -15.92 -2.98 4.08
CA VAL A 117 -17.15 -3.48 3.44
C VAL A 117 -17.13 -3.21 1.94
N ILE A 118 -16.78 -1.98 1.52
CA ILE A 118 -16.68 -1.63 0.10
C ILE A 118 -15.60 -2.48 -0.60
N ASN A 119 -14.41 -2.61 -0.03
CA ASN A 119 -13.34 -3.43 -0.62
C ASN A 119 -13.78 -4.88 -0.80
N PHE A 120 -14.44 -5.45 0.20
CA PHE A 120 -14.89 -6.84 0.12
C PHE A 120 -15.95 -7.02 -0.98
N ILE A 121 -16.91 -6.08 -1.09
CA ILE A 121 -17.96 -6.11 -2.12
C ILE A 121 -17.36 -5.99 -3.53
N VAL A 122 -16.36 -5.12 -3.72
CA VAL A 122 -15.73 -4.88 -5.03
C VAL A 122 -14.79 -6.00 -5.46
N ILE A 123 -14.04 -6.62 -4.55
CA ILE A 123 -13.14 -7.73 -4.90
C ILE A 123 -13.91 -9.03 -5.15
N THR A 124 -15.03 -9.23 -4.44
CA THR A 124 -15.82 -10.47 -4.51
C THR A 124 -16.83 -10.46 -5.66
N LYS A 125 -17.04 -9.34 -6.36
CA LYS A 125 -18.03 -9.20 -7.44
C LYS A 125 -17.44 -8.55 -8.67
#